data_AF-A0A920VKE0-F1
#
_entry.id   AF-A0A920VKE0-F1
#
_cell.length_a   1.000
_cell.length_b   1.000
_cell.length_c   1.000
_cell.angle_alpha   90.00
_cell.angle_beta   90.00
_cell.angle_gamma   90.00
#
_symmetry.space_group_name_H-M   'P 1'
#
loop_
_entity.id
_entity.type
_entity.pdbx_description
1 polymer ?
#
loop_
_entity_poly.entity_id
_entity_poly.type
_entity_poly.pdbx_seq_one_letter_code
_entity_poly.pdbx_strand_id
1 'polypeptide(L)' 'MDPQGKAIHHALRSLGWSDTQDVRVGKAIYIDLEAEDSDTALETAQAMCRKILANPVTEDFEVSIVENTERITA' A
#
# COMPACT_ATOMS: atom_id res chain seq x y z
N MET A 1 -0.13 3.14 16.19
CA MET A 1 -0.95 2.05 15.62
C MET A 1 -2.38 2.55 15.54
N ASP A 2 -2.98 2.53 14.36
CA ASP A 2 -4.37 2.95 14.19
C ASP A 2 -5.32 1.91 14.84
N PRO A 3 -6.56 2.29 15.19
CA PRO A 3 -7.50 1.38 15.84
C PRO A 3 -7.81 0.10 15.04
N GLN A 4 -7.77 0.13 13.70
CA GLN A 4 -8.05 -1.04 12.86
C GLN A 4 -6.88 -2.04 12.93
N GLY A 5 -5.64 -1.55 12.79
CA GLY A 5 -4.45 -2.38 12.97
C GLY A 5 -4.45 -3.10 14.32
N LYS A 6 -4.80 -2.39 15.40
CA LYS A 6 -4.86 -2.98 16.74
C LYS A 6 -5.89 -4.10 16.86
N ALA A 7 -7.07 -3.92 16.25
CA ALA A 7 -8.11 -4.94 16.25
C ALA A 7 -7.66 -6.22 15.50
N ILE A 8 -7.02 -6.05 14.33
CA ILE A 8 -6.51 -7.17 13.53
C ILE A 8 -5.38 -7.89 14.25
N HIS A 9 -4.43 -7.14 14.83
CA HIS A 9 -3.34 -7.72 15.63
C HIS A 9 -3.86 -8.60 16.77
N HIS A 10 -4.84 -8.11 17.52
CA HIS A 10 -5.46 -8.88 18.60
C HIS A 10 -6.16 -10.14 18.07
N ALA A 11 -6.87 -10.05 16.94
CA ALA A 11 -7.50 -11.20 16.30
C ALA A 11 -6.45 -12.25 15.88
N LEU A 12 -5.36 -11.84 15.22
CA LEU A 12 -4.27 -12.76 14.83
C LEU A 12 -3.64 -13.46 16.04
N ARG A 13 -3.37 -12.71 17.11
CA ARG A 13 -2.87 -13.27 18.38
C ARG A 13 -3.84 -14.28 18.98
N SER A 14 -5.15 -13.98 18.99
CA SER A 14 -6.17 -14.89 19.54
C SER A 14 -6.33 -16.19 18.74
N LEU A 15 -5.97 -16.18 17.46
CA LEU A 15 -6.04 -17.34 16.57
C LEU A 15 -4.75 -18.19 16.57
N GLY A 16 -3.73 -17.80 17.34
CA GLY A 16 -2.52 -18.59 17.56
C GLY A 16 -1.25 -18.06 16.91
N TRP A 17 -1.32 -16.99 16.10
CA TRP A 17 -0.15 -16.32 15.52
C TRP A 17 0.54 -15.40 16.53
N SER A 18 1.06 -16.02 17.59
CA SER A 18 1.70 -15.36 18.74
C SER A 18 3.00 -14.62 18.40
N ASP A 19 3.58 -14.87 17.24
CA ASP A 19 4.77 -14.20 16.71
C ASP A 19 4.46 -12.87 16.02
N THR A 20 3.19 -12.55 15.75
CA THR A 20 2.77 -11.27 15.15
C THR A 20 3.15 -10.09 16.04
N GLN A 21 4.13 -9.29 15.62
CA GLN A 21 4.65 -8.17 16.43
C GLN A 21 3.82 -6.91 16.29
N ASP A 22 3.51 -6.50 15.06
CA ASP A 22 2.75 -5.29 14.75
C ASP A 22 1.89 -5.50 13.50
N VAL A 23 0.79 -4.75 13.40
CA VAL A 23 -0.09 -4.75 12.23
C VAL A 23 -0.43 -3.30 11.90
N ARG A 24 -0.15 -2.91 10.65
CA ARG A 24 -0.52 -1.61 10.10
C ARG A 24 -1.52 -1.81 8.98
N VAL A 25 -2.56 -0.99 8.94
CA VAL A 25 -3.54 -0.97 7.86
C VAL A 25 -3.32 0.28 7.03
N GLY A 26 -3.27 0.12 5.71
CA GLY A 26 -3.04 1.21 4.76
C GLY A 26 -3.92 1.07 3.53
N LYS A 27 -3.76 2.00 2.58
CA LYS A 27 -4.42 1.97 1.28
C LYS A 27 -3.50 1.30 0.26
N ALA A 28 -4.07 0.47 -0.60
CA ALA A 28 -3.42 -0.01 -1.82
C ALA A 28 -4.12 0.62 -3.02
N ILE A 29 -3.35 1.20 -3.93
CA ILE A 29 -3.87 1.84 -5.15
C ILE A 29 -3.14 1.20 -6.33
N TYR A 30 -3.92 0.64 -7.26
CA TYR A 30 -3.41 0.10 -8.51
C TYR A 30 -3.68 1.10 -9.63
N ILE A 31 -2.68 1.36 -10.44
CA ILE A 31 -2.73 2.36 -11.51
C ILE A 31 -2.23 1.69 -12.78
N ASP A 32 -3.10 1.60 -13.78
CA ASP A 32 -2.68 1.31 -15.14
C ASP A 32 -2.16 2.61 -15.77
N LEU A 33 -0.87 2.61 -16.11
CA LEU A 33 -0.15 3.78 -16.59
C LEU A 33 0.59 3.43 -17.88
N GLU A 34 0.35 4.20 -18.94
CA GLU A 34 1.19 4.18 -20.14
C GLU A 34 2.46 5.00 -19.88
N ALA A 35 3.63 4.40 -20.15
CA ALA A 35 4.93 5.04 -20.02
C ALA A 35 5.92 4.45 -21.03
N GLU A 36 6.98 5.19 -21.34
CA GLU A 36 8.01 4.75 -22.30
C GLU A 36 8.85 3.57 -21.75
N ASP A 37 9.11 3.58 -20.45
CA ASP A 37 9.84 2.54 -19.72
C ASP A 37 9.43 2.47 -18.24
N SER A 38 9.99 1.51 -17.51
CA SER A 38 9.73 1.29 -16.08
C SER A 38 10.14 2.46 -15.20
N ASP A 39 11.24 3.13 -15.52
CA ASP A 39 11.77 4.22 -14.70
C ASP A 39 10.86 5.44 -14.80
N THR A 40 10.42 5.77 -16.01
CA THR A 40 9.45 6.83 -16.30
C THR A 40 8.11 6.54 -15.62
N ALA A 41 7.65 5.29 -15.66
CA ALA A 41 6.42 4.87 -14.96
C ALA A 41 6.54 5.09 -13.45
N LEU A 42 7.67 4.70 -12.86
CA LEU A 42 7.93 4.83 -11.43
C LEU A 42 8.00 6.28 -10.99
N GLU A 43 8.74 7.13 -11.71
CA GLU A 43 8.84 8.57 -11.43
C GLU A 43 7.47 9.25 -11.49
N THR A 44 6.68 8.92 -12.50
CA THR A 44 5.33 9.45 -12.71
C THR A 44 4.40 9.03 -11.57
N ALA A 45 4.36 7.74 -11.23
CA ALA A 45 3.53 7.23 -10.13
C ALA A 45 3.94 7.83 -8.77
N GLN A 46 5.23 7.98 -8.51
CA GLN A 46 5.70 8.66 -7.30
C GLN A 46 5.29 10.14 -7.25
N ALA A 47 5.30 10.84 -8.40
CA ALA A 47 4.82 12.21 -8.48
C ALA A 47 3.30 12.30 -8.18
N MET A 48 2.51 11.34 -8.65
CA MET A 48 1.09 11.23 -8.31
C MET A 48 0.89 11.02 -6.80
N CYS A 49 1.67 10.14 -6.17
CA CYS A 49 1.64 9.91 -4.72
C CYS A 49 1.91 11.18 -3.93
N ARG A 50 3.00 11.90 -4.24
CA ARG A 50 3.36 13.15 -3.55
C ARG A 50 2.32 14.26 -3.72
N LYS A 51 1.63 14.28 -4.87
CA LYS A 51 0.73 15.38 -5.22
C LYS A 51 -0.67 15.20 -4.66
N ILE A 52 -1.20 13.98 -4.65
CA ILE A 52 -2.60 13.77 -4.27
C ILE A 52 -2.91 12.42 -3.61
N LEU A 53 -2.18 11.34 -3.91
CA LEU A 53 -2.60 10.02 -3.45
C LEU A 53 -2.21 9.73 -1.99
N ALA A 54 -1.13 10.34 -1.50
CA ALA A 54 -0.69 10.23 -0.11
C ALA A 54 -0.71 11.61 0.56
N ASN A 55 -1.20 11.68 1.78
CA ASN A 55 -1.04 12.87 2.61
C ASN A 55 0.36 12.87 3.25
N PRO A 56 1.30 13.75 2.82
CA PRO A 56 2.69 13.70 3.26
C PRO A 56 2.89 14.02 4.76
N VAL A 57 1.86 14.55 5.44
CA VAL A 57 1.92 14.83 6.90
C VAL A 57 1.62 13.58 7.72
N THR A 58 0.81 12.65 7.20
CA THR A 58 0.25 11.54 7.99
C THR A 58 0.48 10.15 7.38
N GLU A 59 0.88 10.07 6.11
CA GLU A 59 0.99 8.84 5.35
C GLU A 59 2.36 8.76 4.65
N ASP A 60 3.04 7.63 4.85
CA ASP A 60 4.17 7.21 4.01
C ASP A 60 3.61 6.43 2.79
N PHE A 61 4.36 6.40 1.69
CA PHE A 61 4.00 5.62 0.50
C PHE A 61 5.21 4.90 -0.10
N GLU A 62 4.94 3.80 -0.78
CA GLU A 62 5.90 3.05 -1.59
C GLU A 62 5.25 2.78 -2.95
N VAL A 63 6.06 2.78 -4.01
CA VAL A 63 5.60 2.52 -5.37
C VAL A 63 6.41 1.36 -5.93
N SER A 64 5.72 0.38 -6.50
CA SER A 64 6.32 -0.76 -7.19
C SER A 64 5.55 -1.05 -8.47
N ILE A 65 6.24 -1.62 -9.46
CA ILE A 65 5.62 -2.10 -10.69
C ILE A 65 5.18 -3.54 -10.46
N VAL A 66 3.94 -3.85 -10.83
CA VAL A 66 3.37 -5.20 -10.76
C VAL A 66 3.19 -5.73 -12.17
N GLU A 67 3.79 -6.89 -12.46
CA GLU A 67 3.77 -7.48 -13.82
C GLU A 67 2.45 -8.18 -14.17
N ASN A 68 1.54 -8.36 -13.20
CA ASN A 68 0.27 -9.03 -13.42
C ASN A 68 -0.91 -8.25 -12.83
N THR A 69 -1.54 -7.42 -13.68
CA THR A 69 -2.86 -6.81 -13.42
C THR A 69 -3.96 -7.73 -13.94
N GLU A 70 -3.97 -9.01 -13.54
CA GLU A 70 -5.21 -9.80 -13.66
C GLU A 70 -6.22 -9.19 -12.69
N ARG A 71 -6.92 -8.16 -13.18
CA ARG A 71 -8.00 -7.37 -12.57
C ARG A 71 -8.17 -7.66 -11.09
N ILE A 72 -7.49 -6.87 -10.26
CA ILE A 72 -7.86 -6.72 -8.85
C ILE A 72 -9.17 -5.93 -8.84
N THR A 73 -10.28 -6.61 -9.14
CA THR A 73 -11.62 -6.12 -8.83
C THR A 73 -11.79 -6.23 -7.33
N ALA A 74 -11.86 -5.08 -6.66
CA ALA A 74 -12.38 -4.97 -5.30
C ALA A 74 -13.83 -5.44 -5.24
#